data_AF-A0A8T5THJ7-F1
#
_entry.id   AF-A0A8T5THJ7-F1
#
_cell.length_a   1.000
_cell.length_b   1.000
_cell.length_c   1.000
_cell.angle_alpha   90.00
_cell.angle_beta   90.00
_cell.angle_gamma   90.00
#
_symmetry.space_group_name_H-M   'P 1'
#
loop_
_entity.id
_entity.type
_entity.pdbx_description
1 polymer ?
#
loop_
_entity_poly.entity_id
_entity_poly.type
_entity_poly.pdbx_seq_one_letter_code
_entity_poly.pdbx_strand_id
1 'polypeptide(L)'
;MNGSNNSLEPQIVTDYEFYNGRKNYASNITGAYYAARKSVLEYLYKIKRQARILIFREVGSGYVTPLGVWVIRETVKNAMNYKKPIILDNFNDALNKMSNGLMVGLKYWKKSSKLIKFLKTQKTLDQFI
;
A
#
# COMPACT_ATOMS: atom_id res chain seq x y z
N MET A 1 -15.48 33.67 -18.10
CA MET A 1 -16.07 33.33 -16.77
C MET A 1 -15.14 32.35 -16.09
N ASN A 2 -14.52 32.80 -15.00
CA ASN A 2 -13.45 32.11 -14.28
C ASN A 2 -14.00 30.88 -13.54
N GLY A 3 -13.60 29.67 -13.97
CA GLY A 3 -13.72 28.46 -13.17
C GLY A 3 -12.45 28.28 -12.36
N SER A 4 -12.52 28.55 -11.06
CA SER A 4 -11.42 28.39 -10.11
C SER A 4 -10.80 26.98 -10.20
N ASN A 5 -9.53 26.91 -10.60
CA ASN A 5 -8.65 25.75 -10.41
C ASN A 5 -8.43 25.52 -8.90
N ASN A 6 -9.45 25.00 -8.22
CA ASN A 6 -9.22 24.34 -6.94
C ASN A 6 -8.49 23.04 -7.25
N SER A 7 -7.17 23.05 -7.04
CA SER A 7 -6.36 21.85 -6.95
C SER A 7 -6.89 20.99 -5.81
N LEU A 8 -7.86 20.12 -6.11
CA LEU A 8 -8.43 19.18 -5.15
C LEU A 8 -7.30 18.30 -4.63
N GLU A 9 -6.90 18.49 -3.38
CA GLU A 9 -5.91 17.62 -2.76
C GLU A 9 -6.47 16.18 -2.72
N PRO A 10 -5.65 15.18 -3.06
CA PRO A 10 -6.10 13.80 -3.05
C PRO A 10 -6.44 13.36 -1.63
N GLN A 11 -7.64 12.80 -1.43
CA GLN A 11 -8.02 12.21 -0.15
C GLN A 11 -7.31 10.88 0.02
N ILE A 12 -6.34 10.83 0.94
CA ILE A 12 -5.57 9.61 1.24
C ILE A 12 -6.04 9.05 2.58
N VAL A 13 -6.55 7.82 2.55
CA VAL A 13 -6.94 7.05 3.73
C VAL A 13 -5.93 5.93 3.95
N THR A 14 -5.46 5.75 5.19
CA THR A 14 -4.42 4.75 5.51
C THR A 14 -4.79 3.91 6.72
N ASP A 15 -4.49 2.62 6.67
CA ASP A 15 -4.45 1.70 7.79
C ASP A 15 -3.12 0.94 7.78
N TYR A 16 -2.59 0.61 8.96
CA TYR A 16 -1.30 -0.04 9.10
C TYR A 16 -1.22 -0.90 10.37
N GLU A 17 -0.29 -1.85 10.37
CA GLU A 17 0.14 -2.61 11.54
C GLU A 17 1.66 -2.72 11.56
N PHE A 18 2.24 -2.80 12.76
CA PHE A 18 3.67 -3.05 12.96
C PHE A 18 3.91 -4.52 13.35
N TYR A 19 5.11 -4.85 13.82
CA TYR A 19 5.51 -6.21 14.16
C TYR A 19 4.59 -6.91 15.18
N ASN A 20 4.02 -6.17 16.14
CA ASN A 20 3.07 -6.69 17.13
C ASN A 20 1.67 -7.01 16.55
N GLY A 21 1.48 -6.79 15.25
CA GLY A 21 0.18 -6.87 14.61
C GLY A 21 -0.77 -5.79 15.12
N ARG A 22 -2.07 -6.08 14.99
CA ARG A 22 -3.16 -5.17 15.33
C ARG A 22 -4.18 -5.91 16.22
N LYS A 23 -4.54 -5.27 17.35
CA LYS A 23 -5.54 -5.78 18.30
C LYS A 23 -6.93 -5.17 18.10
N ASN A 24 -6.99 -3.94 17.61
CA ASN A 24 -8.24 -3.21 17.38
C ASN A 24 -8.65 -3.28 15.91
N TYR A 25 -9.94 -3.16 15.62
CA TYR A 25 -10.42 -3.17 14.25
C TYR A 25 -9.86 -1.98 13.44
N ALA A 26 -9.64 -2.19 12.13
CA ALA A 26 -9.17 -1.15 11.22
C ALA A 26 -10.19 0.00 11.17
N SER A 27 -9.76 1.22 11.48
CA SER A 27 -10.68 2.35 11.68
C SER A 27 -10.99 3.12 10.42
N ASN A 28 -10.09 3.14 9.43
CA ASN A 28 -10.15 4.08 8.33
C ASN A 28 -10.58 3.40 7.02
N ILE A 29 -9.84 2.38 6.60
CA ILE A 29 -10.06 1.58 5.38
C ILE A 29 -11.00 0.39 5.65
N THR A 30 -11.08 -0.07 6.91
CA THR A 30 -11.96 -1.16 7.37
C THR A 30 -11.83 -2.46 6.56
N GLY A 31 -12.88 -2.91 5.86
CA GLY A 31 -12.93 -4.21 5.18
C GLY A 31 -11.89 -4.36 4.06
N ALA A 32 -11.56 -3.27 3.38
CA ALA A 32 -10.55 -3.24 2.32
C ALA A 32 -9.15 -3.62 2.85
N TYR A 33 -8.81 -3.22 4.08
CA TYR A 33 -7.56 -3.57 4.74
C TYR A 33 -7.44 -5.09 4.96
N TYR A 34 -8.50 -5.70 5.50
CA TYR A 34 -8.49 -7.14 5.78
C TYR A 34 -8.51 -8.00 4.53
N ALA A 35 -9.22 -7.57 3.48
CA ALA A 35 -9.21 -8.24 2.18
C ALA A 35 -7.80 -8.30 1.58
N ALA A 36 -7.07 -7.17 1.64
CA ALA A 36 -5.69 -7.10 1.17
C ALA A 36 -4.75 -7.93 2.07
N ARG A 37 -4.84 -7.77 3.39
CA ARG A 37 -4.03 -8.49 4.38
C ARG A 37 -4.16 -10.00 4.24
N LYS A 38 -5.39 -10.53 4.14
CA LYS A 38 -5.64 -11.97 3.98
C LYS A 38 -4.91 -12.53 2.75
N SER A 39 -5.04 -11.86 1.61
CA SER A 39 -4.46 -12.30 0.35
C SER A 39 -2.93 -12.33 0.37
N VAL A 40 -2.31 -11.35 1.03
CA VAL A 40 -0.86 -11.32 1.21
C VAL A 40 -0.39 -12.40 2.18
N LEU A 41 -1.08 -12.57 3.30
CA LEU A 41 -0.72 -13.59 4.30
C LEU A 41 -0.84 -15.01 3.74
N GLU A 42 -1.86 -15.30 2.92
CA GLU A 42 -1.99 -16.60 2.24
C GLU A 42 -0.75 -16.91 1.39
N TYR A 43 -0.26 -15.91 0.63
CA TYR A 43 0.93 -16.07 -0.20
C TYR A 43 2.21 -16.24 0.65
N LEU A 44 2.42 -15.35 1.63
CA LEU A 44 3.59 -15.40 2.51
C LEU A 44 3.67 -16.71 3.31
N TYR A 45 2.51 -17.20 3.77
CA TYR A 45 2.39 -18.50 4.43
C TYR A 45 2.77 -19.65 3.49
N LYS A 46 2.22 -19.65 2.27
CA LYS A 46 2.53 -20.68 1.25
C LYS A 46 4.02 -20.78 0.96
N ILE A 47 4.72 -19.65 0.84
CA ILE A 47 6.17 -19.63 0.56
C ILE A 47 7.04 -19.67 1.83
N LYS A 48 6.44 -19.76 3.01
CA LYS A 48 7.10 -19.79 4.32
C LYS A 48 8.06 -18.61 4.55
N ARG A 49 7.61 -17.40 4.24
CA ARG A 49 8.41 -16.17 4.43
C ARG A 49 7.66 -15.11 5.23
N GLN A 50 8.42 -14.27 5.93
CA GLN A 50 7.93 -13.04 6.55
C GLN A 50 8.45 -11.84 5.76
N ALA A 51 7.62 -10.82 5.60
CA ALA A 51 7.98 -9.62 4.86
C ALA A 51 7.24 -8.40 5.41
N ARG A 52 7.79 -7.21 5.13
CA ARG A 52 7.09 -5.93 5.27
C ARG A 52 6.37 -5.63 3.97
N ILE A 53 5.12 -5.22 4.07
CA ILE A 53 4.22 -5.08 2.92
C ILE A 53 3.61 -3.69 2.93
N LEU A 54 3.69 -3.01 1.79
CA LEU A 54 2.98 -1.78 1.53
C LEU A 54 2.10 -1.98 0.29
N ILE A 55 0.84 -1.61 0.40
CA ILE A 55 -0.14 -1.71 -0.69
C ILE A 55 -0.67 -0.32 -0.96
N PHE A 56 -0.61 0.09 -2.22
CA PHE A 56 -1.12 1.36 -2.70
C PHE A 56 -2.26 1.05 -3.65
N ARG A 57 -3.36 1.78 -3.48
CA ARG A 57 -4.54 1.66 -4.31
C ARG A 57 -5.11 3.04 -4.52
N GLU A 58 -5.40 3.34 -5.78
CA GLU A 58 -6.07 4.56 -6.19
C GLU A 58 -7.43 4.20 -6.78
N VAL A 59 -8.40 5.08 -6.55
CA VAL A 59 -9.73 4.99 -7.13
C VAL A 59 -9.95 6.28 -7.89
N GLY A 60 -9.87 6.20 -9.22
CA GLY A 60 -10.14 7.32 -10.11
C GLY A 60 -11.64 7.52 -10.35
N SER A 61 -11.99 8.64 -10.97
CA SER A 61 -13.39 9.01 -11.31
C SER A 61 -14.09 8.00 -12.25
N GLY A 62 -13.34 7.17 -12.97
CA GLY A 62 -13.88 6.10 -13.83
C GLY A 62 -14.37 4.85 -13.09
N TYR A 63 -14.25 4.77 -11.76
CA TYR A 63 -14.73 3.63 -10.99
C TYR A 63 -16.23 3.79 -10.65
N VAL A 64 -17.08 3.37 -11.58
CA VAL A 64 -18.55 3.61 -11.49
C VAL A 64 -19.29 2.49 -10.74
N THR A 65 -18.74 1.28 -10.64
CA THR A 65 -19.43 0.13 -10.05
C THR A 65 -18.83 -0.31 -8.70
N PRO A 66 -19.59 -0.29 -7.58
CA PRO A 66 -19.09 -0.71 -6.28
C PRO A 66 -19.05 -2.23 -6.16
N LEU A 67 -17.92 -2.85 -6.55
CA LEU A 67 -17.69 -4.31 -6.42
C LEU A 67 -17.28 -4.77 -5.00
N GLY A 68 -17.43 -3.89 -4.00
CA GLY A 68 -17.08 -4.17 -2.61
C GLY A 68 -15.59 -4.51 -2.38
N VAL A 69 -15.30 -5.25 -1.32
CA VAL A 69 -13.92 -5.63 -0.94
C VAL A 69 -13.34 -6.77 -1.79
N TRP A 70 -14.19 -7.47 -2.55
CA TRP A 70 -13.78 -8.61 -3.37
C TRP A 70 -12.73 -8.22 -4.40
N VAL A 71 -12.91 -7.08 -5.08
CA VAL A 71 -11.93 -6.59 -6.08
C VAL A 71 -10.55 -6.39 -5.46
N ILE A 72 -10.46 -5.97 -4.21
CA ILE A 72 -9.18 -5.78 -3.51
C ILE A 72 -8.54 -7.14 -3.25
N ARG A 73 -9.33 -8.09 -2.78
CA ARG A 73 -8.85 -9.45 -2.52
C ARG A 73 -8.30 -10.10 -3.78
N GLU A 74 -9.05 -10.07 -4.89
CA GLU A 74 -8.62 -10.69 -6.15
C GLU A 74 -7.44 -9.96 -6.78
N THR A 75 -7.43 -8.63 -6.80
CA THR A 75 -6.30 -7.88 -7.37
C THR A 75 -5.00 -8.13 -6.61
N VAL A 76 -5.05 -8.17 -5.28
CA VAL A 76 -3.88 -8.48 -4.44
C VAL A 76 -3.48 -9.94 -4.60
N LYS A 77 -4.42 -10.89 -4.58
CA LYS A 77 -4.14 -12.31 -4.80
C LYS A 77 -3.48 -12.55 -6.16
N ASN A 78 -3.94 -11.86 -7.20
CA ASN A 78 -3.38 -11.94 -8.54
C ASN A 78 -1.97 -11.36 -8.62
N ALA A 79 -1.75 -10.21 -7.98
CA ALA A 79 -0.42 -9.59 -7.90
C ALA A 79 0.60 -10.49 -7.19
N MET A 80 0.20 -11.17 -6.11
CA MET A 80 1.10 -12.01 -5.34
C MET A 80 1.36 -13.39 -5.99
N ASN A 81 0.32 -14.04 -6.55
CA ASN A 81 0.45 -15.43 -7.00
C ASN A 81 0.79 -15.60 -8.49
N TYR A 82 0.34 -14.69 -9.35
CA TYR A 82 0.35 -14.93 -10.80
C TYR A 82 1.20 -13.93 -11.58
N LYS A 83 1.57 -12.78 -10.99
CA LYS A 83 2.39 -11.77 -11.66
C LYS A 83 3.87 -11.96 -11.30
N LYS A 84 4.74 -11.80 -12.31
CA LYS A 84 6.18 -11.76 -12.09
C LYS A 84 6.54 -10.45 -11.35
N PRO A 85 7.14 -10.51 -10.15
CA PRO A 85 7.52 -9.31 -9.42
C PRO A 85 8.71 -8.62 -10.09
N ILE A 86 8.76 -7.30 -9.96
CA ILE A 86 9.97 -6.52 -10.25
C ILE A 86 10.81 -6.52 -8.98
N ILE A 87 12.03 -7.03 -9.07
CA ILE A 87 13.00 -7.07 -7.97
C ILE A 87 13.89 -5.83 -8.08
N LEU A 88 14.06 -5.12 -6.97
CA LEU A 88 14.83 -3.89 -6.88
C LEU A 88 15.69 -3.94 -5.61
N ASP A 89 16.84 -3.27 -5.64
CA ASP A 89 17.87 -3.41 -4.62
C ASP A 89 17.54 -2.67 -3.33
N ASN A 90 16.78 -1.58 -3.43
CA ASN A 90 16.44 -0.77 -2.26
C ASN A 90 14.98 -0.26 -2.27
N PHE A 91 14.56 0.16 -1.09
CA PHE A 91 13.20 0.63 -0.84
C PHE A 91 12.84 1.93 -1.59
N ASN A 92 13.81 2.83 -1.79
CA ASN A 92 13.55 4.08 -2.50
C ASN A 92 13.30 3.83 -3.99
N ASP A 93 14.06 2.91 -4.61
CA ASP A 93 13.84 2.51 -6.00
C ASP A 93 12.49 1.84 -6.17
N ALA A 94 12.08 0.99 -5.21
CA ALA A 94 10.74 0.41 -5.21
C ALA A 94 9.64 1.48 -5.14
N LEU A 95 9.79 2.49 -4.28
CA LEU A 95 8.83 3.60 -4.19
C LEU A 95 8.79 4.43 -5.48
N ASN A 96 9.94 4.74 -6.07
CA ASN A 96 10.01 5.52 -7.31
C ASN A 96 9.39 4.75 -8.47
N LYS A 97 9.76 3.47 -8.65
CA LYS A 97 9.23 2.62 -9.72
C LYS A 97 7.72 2.46 -9.63
N MET A 98 7.20 2.24 -8.42
CA MET A 98 5.76 2.17 -8.17
C MET A 98 5.07 3.50 -8.48
N SER A 99 5.66 4.64 -8.10
CA SER A 99 5.04 5.95 -8.28
C SER A 99 4.79 6.34 -9.74
N ASN A 100 5.54 5.77 -10.69
CA ASN A 100 5.33 6.00 -12.12
C ASN A 100 3.97 5.53 -12.63
N GLY A 101 3.31 4.61 -11.93
CA GLY A 101 1.97 4.10 -12.28
C GLY A 101 0.83 4.73 -11.48
N LEU A 102 1.13 5.68 -10.59
CA LEU A 102 0.15 6.32 -9.72
C LEU A 102 -0.30 7.67 -10.29
N MET A 103 -1.59 7.95 -10.19
CA MET A 103 -2.21 9.25 -10.48
C MET A 103 -1.81 10.28 -9.42
N VAL A 104 -1.69 9.87 -8.16
CA VAL A 104 -1.33 10.76 -7.05
C VAL A 104 0.18 10.78 -6.86
N GLY A 105 0.74 12.00 -6.85
CA GLY A 105 2.17 12.19 -6.63
C GLY A 105 2.69 11.57 -5.32
N LEU A 106 3.85 10.93 -5.39
CA LEU A 106 4.49 10.21 -4.28
C LEU A 106 4.65 11.04 -2.99
N LYS A 107 4.73 12.38 -3.10
CA LYS A 107 4.81 13.29 -1.96
C LYS A 107 3.65 13.13 -0.99
N TYR A 108 2.43 12.95 -1.50
CA TYR A 108 1.22 12.82 -0.67
C TYR A 108 1.21 11.47 0.07
N TRP A 109 1.58 10.39 -0.62
CA TRP A 109 1.73 9.07 -0.02
C TRP A 109 2.80 9.03 1.09
N LYS A 110 3.96 9.67 0.86
CA LYS A 110 5.03 9.78 1.86
C LYS A 110 4.58 10.56 3.10
N LYS A 111 3.78 11.61 2.93
CA LYS A 111 3.23 12.43 4.04
C LYS A 111 2.23 11.64 4.89
N SER A 112 1.38 10.84 4.27
CA SER A 112 0.30 10.12 4.96
C SER A 112 0.74 8.77 5.57
N SER A 113 1.77 8.11 5.03
CA SER A 113 2.12 6.75 5.43
C SER A 113 3.02 6.68 6.68
N LYS A 114 2.50 6.08 7.75
CA LYS A 114 3.29 5.77 8.95
C LYS A 114 4.33 4.66 8.72
N LEU A 115 4.04 3.71 7.84
CA LEU A 115 4.99 2.63 7.49
C LEU A 115 6.20 3.16 6.73
N ILE A 116 6.01 4.06 5.76
CA ILE A 116 7.13 4.67 5.04
C ILE A 116 8.02 5.45 6.02
N LYS A 117 7.42 6.22 6.94
CA LYS A 117 8.17 6.94 7.97
C LYS A 117 8.98 5.97 8.84
N PHE A 118 8.35 4.90 9.33
CA PHE A 118 9.00 3.87 10.14
C PHE A 118 10.17 3.20 9.39
N LEU A 119 9.98 2.82 8.13
CA LEU A 119 11.03 2.19 7.31
C LEU A 119 12.24 3.09 7.09
N LYS A 120 12.04 4.41 7.05
CA LYS A 120 13.14 5.38 6.87
C LYS A 120 13.86 5.71 8.16
N THR A 121 13.18 5.65 9.30
CA THR A 121 13.78 5.93 10.61
C THR A 121 14.43 4.70 11.24
N GLN A 122 13.93 3.51 10.93
CA GLN A 122 14.45 2.26 11.46
C GLN A 122 15.77 1.91 10.75
N LYS A 123 16.88 1.96 11.50
CA LYS A 123 18.16 1.43 11.06
C LYS A 123 18.23 -0.07 11.30
N THR A 124 18.89 -0.80 10.40
CA THR A 124 19.26 -2.21 10.63
C THR A 124 20.56 -2.28 11.43
N LEU A 125 20.79 -3.40 12.12
CA LEU A 125 22.01 -3.59 12.92
C LEU A 125 23.26 -3.51 12.04
N ASP A 126 23.16 -3.94 10.79
CA ASP A 126 24.22 -3.86 9.78
C ASP A 126 24.75 -2.44 9.52
N GLN A 127 24.02 -1.39 9.93
CA GLN A 127 24.50 0.00 9.82
C GLN A 127 25.42 0.42 10.97
N PHE A 128 25.59 -0.43 11.98
CA PHE A 128 26.38 -0.18 13.19
C PHE A 128 27.53 -1.18 13.37
N ILE A 129 27.71 -2.11 12.44
CA ILE A 129 28.82 -3.06 12.35
C ILE A 129 29.69 -2.63 11.18
#